data_AF-A0A3N6F323-F1
#
_entry.id   AF-A0A3N6F323-F1
#
_cell.length_a   1.000
_cell.length_b   1.000
_cell.length_c   1.000
_cell.angle_alpha   90.00
_cell.angle_beta   90.00
_cell.angle_gamma   90.00
#
_symmetry.space_group_name_H-M   'P 1'
#
loop_
_entity.id
_entity.type
_entity.pdbx_description
1 polymer ?
#
loop_
_entity_poly.entity_id
_entity_poly.type
_entity_poly.pdbx_seq_one_letter_code
_entity_poly.pdbx_strand_id
1 'polypeptide(L)'
;MDETVIGALETLGLTSATAEYWRSTLHQVQQETLSSEAPDDWDAFSQRFVAWVDQAGLPSDAAHLFLEYAAQTQGIGLVDQILMLSDDQIAEYCAQAGWARLITEHGADWAGYDGSQPHWDYFRDLFYNQANAIDPQVYAMAYEQLSPYDAATPLERYHSLHALGLPVDPAAAEPADGHAAAEPTSFDEMTVDEVEQMILLACA
;
A
#
# COMPACT_ATOMS: atom_id res chain seq x y z
N MET A 1 -8.88 17.19 -8.07
CA MET A 1 -10.16 16.73 -7.48
C MET A 1 -10.46 17.61 -6.27
N ASP A 2 -11.72 17.86 -5.92
CA ASP A 2 -12.08 18.66 -4.74
C ASP A 2 -11.78 17.88 -3.44
N GLU A 3 -11.37 18.56 -2.36
CA GLU A 3 -11.04 17.93 -1.07
C GLU A 3 -12.23 17.16 -0.48
N THR A 4 -13.45 17.65 -0.68
CA THR A 4 -14.63 16.94 -0.18
C THR A 4 -14.83 15.60 -0.88
N VAL A 5 -14.63 15.57 -2.20
CA VAL A 5 -14.69 14.36 -3.01
C VAL A 5 -13.58 13.39 -2.60
N ILE A 6 -12.34 13.87 -2.41
CA ILE A 6 -11.21 13.05 -1.95
C ILE A 6 -11.55 12.36 -0.62
N GLY A 7 -11.98 13.12 0.39
CA GLY A 7 -12.34 12.54 1.69
C GLY A 7 -13.47 11.52 1.59
N ALA A 8 -14.42 11.71 0.67
CA ALA A 8 -15.48 10.74 0.42
C ALA A 8 -14.94 9.43 -0.17
N LEU A 9 -14.05 9.49 -1.17
CA LEU A 9 -13.41 8.31 -1.73
C LEU A 9 -12.51 7.60 -0.70
N GLU A 10 -11.91 8.35 0.23
CA GLU A 10 -11.12 7.80 1.33
C GLU A 10 -11.99 7.00 2.29
N THR A 11 -13.17 7.51 2.69
CA THR A 11 -14.10 6.78 3.56
C THR A 11 -14.60 5.47 2.95
N LEU A 12 -14.73 5.41 1.63
CA LEU A 12 -15.10 4.19 0.89
C LEU A 12 -13.95 3.18 0.83
N GLY A 13 -12.72 3.58 1.18
CA GLY A 13 -11.53 2.74 1.04
C GLY A 13 -11.29 2.34 -0.41
N LEU A 14 -11.57 3.26 -1.35
CA LEU A 14 -11.59 2.95 -2.78
C LEU A 14 -10.24 2.44 -3.28
N THR A 15 -10.27 1.34 -4.02
CA THR A 15 -9.14 0.77 -4.78
C THR A 15 -9.55 0.58 -6.23
N SER A 16 -8.62 0.39 -7.16
CA SER A 16 -8.92 0.10 -8.56
C SER A 16 -9.77 -1.18 -8.70
N ALA A 17 -9.58 -2.16 -7.81
CA ALA A 17 -10.34 -3.40 -7.80
C ALA A 17 -11.80 -3.23 -7.32
N THR A 18 -12.07 -2.23 -6.48
CA THR A 18 -13.40 -1.98 -5.88
C THR A 18 -14.14 -0.80 -6.51
N ALA A 19 -13.45 0.03 -7.28
CA ALA A 19 -13.96 1.29 -7.82
C ALA A 19 -15.25 1.14 -8.63
N GLU A 20 -15.30 0.16 -9.53
CA GLU A 20 -16.48 -0.09 -10.37
C GLU A 20 -17.68 -0.53 -9.52
N TYR A 21 -17.47 -1.40 -8.53
CA TYR A 21 -18.53 -1.87 -7.64
C TYR A 21 -19.12 -0.71 -6.83
N TRP A 22 -18.28 0.11 -6.20
CA TRP A 22 -18.74 1.29 -5.46
C TRP A 22 -19.51 2.27 -6.34
N ARG A 23 -19.02 2.59 -7.53
CA ARG A 23 -19.70 3.51 -8.45
C ARG A 23 -21.01 2.94 -8.97
N SER A 24 -21.06 1.65 -9.28
CA SER A 24 -22.29 0.95 -9.70
C SER A 24 -23.34 1.00 -8.59
N THR A 25 -22.95 0.69 -7.35
CA THR A 25 -23.83 0.77 -6.17
C THR A 25 -24.36 2.19 -5.95
N LEU A 26 -23.49 3.21 -5.97
CA LEU A 26 -23.89 4.61 -5.84
C LEU A 26 -24.86 5.04 -6.95
N HIS A 27 -24.55 4.70 -8.21
CA HIS A 27 -25.38 5.02 -9.36
C HIS A 27 -26.76 4.35 -9.28
N GLN A 28 -26.82 3.07 -8.91
CA GLN A 28 -28.07 2.34 -8.80
C GLN A 28 -28.99 2.94 -7.72
N VAL A 29 -28.43 3.22 -6.54
CA VAL A 29 -29.18 3.82 -5.43
C VAL A 29 -29.65 5.23 -5.78
N GLN A 30 -28.82 6.00 -6.49
CA GLN A 30 -29.19 7.31 -6.99
C GLN A 30 -30.35 7.24 -7.98
N GLN A 31 -30.31 6.35 -8.98
CA GLN A 31 -31.40 6.19 -9.95
C GLN A 31 -32.73 5.79 -9.28
N GLU A 32 -32.68 4.90 -8.29
CA GLU A 32 -33.88 4.52 -7.51
C GLU A 32 -34.41 5.68 -6.67
N THR A 33 -33.52 6.50 -6.11
CA THR A 33 -33.90 7.67 -5.31
C THR A 33 -34.52 8.76 -6.18
N LEU A 34 -33.90 9.08 -7.33
CA LEU A 34 -34.41 10.04 -8.30
C LEU A 34 -35.76 9.64 -8.90
N SER A 35 -36.04 8.33 -8.97
CA SER A 35 -37.32 7.79 -9.45
C SER A 35 -38.44 7.79 -8.40
N SER A 36 -38.14 8.22 -7.17
CA SER A 36 -39.09 8.26 -6.06
C SER A 36 -39.83 9.60 -5.95
N GLU A 37 -40.84 9.69 -5.09
CA GLU A 37 -41.60 10.93 -4.85
C GLU A 37 -40.75 12.05 -4.21
N ALA A 38 -39.58 11.71 -3.66
CA ALA A 38 -38.66 12.64 -3.02
C ALA A 38 -37.22 12.39 -3.54
N PRO A 39 -36.87 12.95 -4.72
CA PRO A 39 -35.59 12.68 -5.40
C PRO A 39 -34.35 13.14 -4.62
N ASP A 40 -34.53 14.04 -3.65
CA ASP A 40 -33.46 14.59 -2.80
C ASP A 40 -33.51 14.07 -1.35
N ASP A 41 -34.21 12.95 -1.10
CA ASP A 41 -34.33 12.36 0.24
C ASP A 41 -33.06 11.58 0.63
N TRP A 42 -32.20 12.23 1.41
CA TRP A 42 -30.97 11.65 1.94
C TRP A 42 -31.20 10.43 2.83
N ASP A 43 -32.27 10.42 3.63
CA ASP A 43 -32.55 9.30 4.54
C ASP A 43 -32.94 8.05 3.75
N ALA A 44 -33.78 8.24 2.71
CA ALA A 44 -34.15 7.17 1.79
C ALA A 44 -32.95 6.68 0.97
N PHE A 45 -32.09 7.58 0.49
CA PHE A 45 -30.83 7.22 -0.17
C PHE A 45 -29.95 6.37 0.74
N SER A 46 -29.71 6.84 1.97
CA SER A 46 -28.80 6.22 2.94
C SER A 46 -29.24 4.79 3.29
N GLN A 47 -30.53 4.58 3.53
CA GLN A 47 -31.08 3.26 3.83
C GLN A 47 -30.92 2.28 2.67
N ARG A 48 -31.19 2.75 1.43
CA ARG A 48 -31.00 1.93 0.23
C ARG A 48 -29.52 1.62 -0.01
N PHE A 49 -28.64 2.60 0.18
CA PHE A 49 -27.21 2.44 -0.04
C PHE A 49 -26.63 1.30 0.80
N VAL A 50 -26.92 1.28 2.10
CA VAL A 50 -26.49 0.19 3.00
C VAL A 50 -27.01 -1.17 2.51
N ALA A 51 -28.29 -1.25 2.15
CA ALA A 51 -28.88 -2.51 1.67
C ALA A 51 -28.24 -3.02 0.36
N TRP A 52 -27.83 -2.11 -0.53
CA TRP A 52 -27.15 -2.46 -1.78
C TRP A 52 -25.67 -2.82 -1.57
N VAL A 53 -24.99 -2.14 -0.64
CA VAL A 53 -23.61 -2.45 -0.23
C VAL A 53 -23.51 -3.89 0.29
N ASP A 54 -24.44 -4.29 1.17
CA ASP A 54 -24.47 -5.64 1.72
C ASP A 54 -24.70 -6.70 0.62
N GLN A 55 -25.55 -6.40 -0.38
CA GLN A 55 -25.80 -7.29 -1.51
C GLN A 55 -24.59 -7.40 -2.46
N ALA A 56 -23.84 -6.31 -2.63
CA ALA A 56 -22.62 -6.27 -3.44
C ALA A 56 -21.41 -6.91 -2.74
N GLY A 57 -21.53 -7.27 -1.45
CA GLY A 57 -20.41 -7.79 -0.65
C GLY A 57 -19.34 -6.74 -0.35
N LEU A 58 -19.71 -5.46 -0.41
CA LEU A 58 -18.82 -4.35 -0.10
C LEU A 58 -18.74 -4.13 1.43
N PRO A 59 -17.63 -3.55 1.95
CA PRO A 59 -17.48 -3.32 3.39
C PRO A 59 -18.56 -2.37 3.95
N SER A 60 -19.44 -2.89 4.81
CA SER A 60 -20.54 -2.12 5.40
C SER A 60 -20.04 -0.94 6.26
N ASP A 61 -18.95 -1.13 7.01
CA ASP A 61 -18.33 -0.06 7.80
C ASP A 61 -17.86 1.13 6.94
N ALA A 62 -17.30 0.86 5.76
CA ALA A 62 -16.88 1.90 4.81
C ALA A 62 -18.08 2.67 4.25
N ALA A 63 -19.19 1.97 3.98
CA ALA A 63 -20.42 2.61 3.55
C ALA A 63 -21.00 3.51 4.65
N HIS A 64 -20.96 3.10 5.91
CA HIS A 64 -21.39 3.93 7.04
C HIS A 64 -20.52 5.18 7.21
N LEU A 65 -19.20 5.04 7.15
CA LEU A 65 -18.27 6.18 7.19
C LEU A 65 -18.53 7.17 6.05
N PHE A 66 -18.77 6.66 4.84
CA PHE A 66 -19.14 7.48 3.70
C PHE A 66 -20.44 8.23 3.92
N LEU A 67 -21.49 7.57 4.42
CA LEU A 67 -22.77 8.22 4.69
C LEU A 67 -22.65 9.30 5.77
N GLU A 68 -21.89 9.04 6.85
CA GLU A 68 -21.64 10.04 7.89
C GLU A 68 -20.91 11.26 7.34
N TYR A 69 -19.88 11.03 6.52
CA TYR A 69 -19.10 12.10 5.89
C TYR A 69 -19.93 12.90 4.88
N ALA A 70 -20.70 12.21 4.03
CA ALA A 70 -21.59 12.85 3.05
C ALA A 70 -22.65 13.69 3.74
N ALA A 71 -23.30 13.19 4.79
CA ALA A 71 -24.32 13.92 5.55
C ALA A 71 -23.80 15.23 6.17
N GLN A 72 -22.53 15.26 6.58
CA GLN A 72 -21.89 16.45 7.18
C GLN A 72 -21.43 17.49 6.14
N THR A 73 -21.37 17.11 4.87
CA THR A 73 -20.81 17.94 3.81
C THR A 73 -21.90 18.39 2.83
N GLN A 74 -22.39 17.49 1.97
CA GLN A 74 -23.26 17.84 0.85
C GLN A 74 -24.35 16.79 0.52
N GLY A 75 -24.41 15.68 1.26
CA GLY A 75 -25.38 14.61 1.09
C GLY A 75 -25.38 14.04 -0.33
N ILE A 76 -26.55 14.06 -0.98
CA ILE A 76 -26.72 13.58 -2.36
C ILE A 76 -25.84 14.36 -3.35
N GLY A 77 -25.58 15.65 -3.12
CA GLY A 77 -24.71 16.44 -4.00
C GLY A 77 -23.27 15.93 -4.05
N LEU A 78 -22.79 15.25 -2.99
CA LEU A 78 -21.49 14.60 -3.00
C LEU A 78 -21.50 13.31 -3.83
N VAL A 79 -22.60 12.56 -3.78
CA VAL A 79 -22.82 11.36 -4.61
C VAL A 79 -22.78 11.73 -6.09
N ASP A 80 -23.47 12.81 -6.48
CA ASP A 80 -23.43 13.35 -7.85
C ASP A 80 -22.00 13.63 -8.31
N GLN A 81 -21.22 14.31 -7.48
CA GLN A 81 -19.83 14.66 -7.81
C GLN A 81 -18.93 13.44 -7.98
N ILE A 82 -19.09 12.43 -7.12
CA ILE A 82 -18.34 11.16 -7.25
C ILE A 82 -18.72 10.46 -8.56
N LEU A 83 -20.01 10.42 -8.90
CA LEU A 83 -20.48 9.77 -10.13
C LEU A 83 -20.06 10.52 -11.40
N MET A 84 -19.82 11.84 -11.31
CA MET A 84 -19.28 12.66 -12.40
C MET A 84 -17.78 12.48 -12.65
N LEU A 85 -17.04 11.82 -11.75
CA LEU A 85 -15.62 11.55 -11.98
C LEU A 85 -15.40 10.64 -13.18
N SER A 86 -14.38 10.95 -13.99
CA SER A 86 -13.94 10.06 -15.06
C SER A 86 -13.18 8.85 -14.50
N ASP A 87 -13.07 7.80 -15.29
CA ASP A 87 -12.30 6.61 -14.93
C ASP A 87 -10.82 6.96 -14.67
N ASP A 88 -10.26 7.89 -15.46
CA ASP A 88 -8.89 8.38 -15.27
C ASP A 88 -8.71 9.10 -13.92
N GLN A 89 -9.69 9.90 -13.49
CA GLN A 89 -9.65 10.59 -12.20
C GLN A 89 -9.74 9.61 -11.02
N ILE A 90 -10.53 8.55 -11.17
CA ILE A 90 -10.61 7.48 -10.18
C ILE A 90 -9.32 6.67 -10.12
N ALA A 91 -8.75 6.32 -11.28
CA ALA A 91 -7.48 5.60 -11.35
C ALA A 91 -6.34 6.41 -10.73
N GLU A 92 -6.26 7.71 -11.04
CA GLU A 92 -5.29 8.63 -10.44
C GLU A 92 -5.45 8.71 -8.92
N TYR A 93 -6.69 8.85 -8.42
CA TYR A 93 -6.95 8.84 -6.98
C TYR A 93 -6.48 7.53 -6.33
N CYS A 94 -6.85 6.37 -6.89
CA CYS A 94 -6.45 5.07 -6.35
C CYS A 94 -4.93 4.91 -6.31
N ALA A 95 -4.22 5.38 -7.34
CA ALA A 95 -2.76 5.36 -7.37
C ALA A 95 -2.15 6.26 -6.27
N GLN A 96 -2.64 7.50 -6.11
CA GLN A 96 -2.12 8.45 -5.12
C GLN A 96 -2.42 8.03 -3.67
N ALA A 97 -3.66 7.63 -3.39
CA ALA A 97 -4.06 7.13 -2.07
C ALA A 97 -3.30 5.85 -1.73
N GLY A 98 -3.16 4.94 -2.70
CA GLY A 98 -2.40 3.71 -2.54
C GLY A 98 -0.89 3.95 -2.37
N TRP A 99 -0.31 4.97 -3.00
CA TRP A 99 1.08 5.40 -2.78
C TRP A 99 1.31 5.88 -1.34
N ALA A 100 0.41 6.73 -0.82
CA ALA A 100 0.48 7.20 0.56
C ALA A 100 0.34 6.04 1.55
N ARG A 101 -0.58 5.10 1.28
CA ARG A 101 -0.76 3.88 2.07
C ARG A 101 0.47 2.97 2.01
N LEU A 102 1.07 2.78 0.84
CA LEU A 102 2.30 2.01 0.65
C LEU A 102 3.42 2.56 1.54
N ILE A 103 3.65 3.88 1.55
CA ILE A 103 4.66 4.51 2.41
C ILE A 103 4.31 4.34 3.90
N THR A 104 3.03 4.48 4.26
CA THR A 104 2.58 4.36 5.65
C THR A 104 2.72 2.95 6.20
N GLU A 105 2.38 1.92 5.41
CA GLU A 105 2.38 0.52 5.82
C GLU A 105 3.77 -0.12 5.74
N HIS A 106 4.59 0.28 4.76
CA HIS A 106 5.85 -0.39 4.43
C HIS A 106 7.08 0.50 4.54
N GLY A 107 6.94 1.79 4.82
CA GLY A 107 8.07 2.73 4.89
C GLY A 107 9.20 2.28 5.81
N ALA A 108 8.88 1.63 6.93
CA ALA A 108 9.87 1.12 7.87
C ALA A 108 10.78 0.03 7.25
N ASP A 109 10.29 -0.76 6.31
CA ASP A 109 11.05 -1.82 5.64
C ASP A 109 12.19 -1.26 4.78
N TRP A 110 12.05 -0.01 4.33
CA TRP A 110 13.00 0.65 3.45
C TRP A 110 13.89 1.67 4.16
N ALA A 111 13.66 1.91 5.45
CA ALA A 111 14.38 2.96 6.17
C ALA A 111 15.89 2.72 6.22
N GLY A 112 16.31 1.45 6.15
CA GLY A 112 17.73 1.07 6.06
C GLY A 112 18.31 1.07 4.65
N TYR A 113 17.57 1.48 3.61
CA TYR A 113 18.13 1.56 2.26
C TYR A 113 18.92 2.85 2.06
N ASP A 114 20.13 2.69 1.55
CA ASP A 114 21.16 3.72 1.45
C ASP A 114 21.37 4.28 0.04
N GLY A 115 20.59 3.80 -0.94
CA GLY A 115 20.76 4.15 -2.35
C GLY A 115 21.82 3.33 -3.09
N SER A 116 22.51 2.40 -2.42
CA SER A 116 23.61 1.64 -3.03
C SER A 116 23.16 0.71 -4.16
N GLN A 117 24.06 0.49 -5.13
CA GLN A 117 23.82 -0.40 -6.27
C GLN A 117 23.60 -1.87 -5.87
N PRO A 118 24.39 -2.47 -4.94
CA PRO A 118 24.23 -3.89 -4.61
C PRO A 118 22.86 -4.24 -4.02
N HIS A 119 22.17 -3.27 -3.41
CA HIS A 119 20.86 -3.45 -2.81
C HIS A 119 19.71 -2.87 -3.64
N TRP A 120 20.00 -2.18 -4.76
CA TRP A 120 18.97 -1.53 -5.58
C TRP A 120 17.94 -2.52 -6.13
N ASP A 121 18.39 -3.62 -6.74
CA ASP A 121 17.46 -4.59 -7.33
C ASP A 121 16.53 -5.20 -6.26
N TYR A 122 17.08 -5.52 -5.08
CA TYR A 122 16.29 -6.03 -3.96
C TYR A 122 15.28 -5.00 -3.46
N PHE A 123 15.71 -3.75 -3.23
CA PHE A 123 14.83 -2.67 -2.81
C PHE A 123 13.70 -2.44 -3.82
N ARG A 124 14.04 -2.32 -5.11
CA ARG A 124 13.08 -2.07 -6.20
C ARG A 124 12.07 -3.20 -6.30
N ASP A 125 12.53 -4.45 -6.30
CA ASP A 125 11.64 -5.61 -6.42
C ASP A 125 10.73 -5.76 -5.20
N LEU A 126 11.24 -5.49 -3.98
CA LEU A 126 10.42 -5.44 -2.76
C LEU A 126 9.35 -4.34 -2.86
N PHE A 127 9.74 -3.13 -3.25
CA PHE A 127 8.84 -1.99 -3.39
C PHE A 127 7.74 -2.28 -4.42
N TYR A 128 8.10 -2.85 -5.58
CA TYR A 128 7.14 -3.26 -6.61
C TYR A 128 6.16 -4.34 -6.13
N ASN A 129 6.65 -5.34 -5.40
CA ASN A 129 5.78 -6.39 -4.86
C ASN A 129 4.80 -5.83 -3.83
N GLN A 130 5.26 -4.94 -2.94
CA GLN A 130 4.41 -4.27 -1.96
C GLN A 130 3.40 -3.33 -2.64
N ALA A 131 3.83 -2.54 -3.62
CA ALA A 131 2.97 -1.68 -4.42
C ALA A 131 1.85 -2.47 -5.11
N ASN A 132 2.19 -3.58 -5.76
CA ASN A 132 1.22 -4.44 -6.44
C ASN A 132 0.26 -5.15 -5.47
N ALA A 133 0.68 -5.42 -4.23
CA ALA A 133 -0.18 -5.97 -3.20
C ALA A 133 -1.21 -4.95 -2.68
N ILE A 134 -0.89 -3.65 -2.72
CA ILE A 134 -1.85 -2.58 -2.42
C ILE A 134 -2.83 -2.43 -3.57
N ASP A 135 -2.33 -2.17 -4.78
CA ASP A 135 -3.16 -1.92 -5.96
C ASP A 135 -2.30 -1.99 -7.26
N PRO A 136 -2.80 -2.59 -8.36
CA PRO A 136 -2.10 -2.59 -9.64
C PRO A 136 -1.75 -1.19 -10.19
N GLN A 137 -2.56 -0.16 -9.90
CA GLN A 137 -2.26 1.22 -10.29
C GLN A 137 -1.11 1.81 -9.48
N VAL A 138 -0.95 1.40 -8.22
CA VAL A 138 0.20 1.80 -7.38
C VAL A 138 1.47 1.16 -7.91
N TYR A 139 1.41 -0.10 -8.37
CA TYR A 139 2.53 -0.73 -9.07
C TYR A 139 2.91 0.03 -10.35
N ALA A 140 1.93 0.41 -11.17
CA ALA A 140 2.19 1.17 -12.39
C ALA A 140 2.87 2.52 -12.09
N MET A 141 2.36 3.24 -11.09
CA MET A 141 2.97 4.48 -10.59
C MET A 141 4.39 4.23 -10.05
N ALA A 142 4.60 3.18 -9.26
CA ALA A 142 5.92 2.81 -8.75
C ALA A 142 6.93 2.54 -9.87
N TYR A 143 6.53 1.81 -10.90
CA TYR A 143 7.37 1.53 -12.05
C TYR A 143 7.76 2.81 -12.80
N GLU A 144 6.80 3.71 -13.03
CA GLU A 144 7.04 5.00 -13.68
C GLU A 144 8.00 5.88 -12.86
N GLN A 145 7.82 5.91 -11.54
CA GLN A 145 8.63 6.74 -10.64
C GLN A 145 10.04 6.18 -10.42
N LEU A 146 10.22 4.85 -10.37
CA LEU A 146 11.51 4.23 -9.98
C LEU A 146 12.38 3.81 -11.16
N SER A 147 11.80 3.43 -12.31
CA SER A 147 12.57 2.99 -13.48
C SER A 147 13.62 3.98 -14.00
N PRO A 148 13.45 5.32 -13.92
CA PRO A 148 14.50 6.25 -14.33
C PRO A 148 15.81 6.13 -13.52
N TYR A 149 15.75 5.51 -12.34
CA TYR A 149 16.89 5.43 -11.42
C TYR A 149 17.71 4.14 -11.53
N ASP A 150 17.36 3.24 -12.45
CA ASP A 150 18.13 2.00 -12.68
C ASP A 150 19.58 2.29 -13.04
N ALA A 151 19.84 3.36 -13.79
CA ALA A 151 21.18 3.81 -14.17
C ALA A 151 21.73 4.98 -13.32
N ALA A 152 20.97 5.44 -12.31
CA ALA A 152 21.38 6.57 -11.48
C ALA A 152 22.51 6.20 -10.51
N THR A 153 23.30 7.20 -10.11
CA THR A 153 24.29 7.03 -9.03
C THR A 153 23.59 6.84 -7.68
N PRO A 154 24.27 6.25 -6.67
CA PRO A 154 23.67 6.08 -5.34
C PRO A 154 23.15 7.38 -4.72
N LEU A 155 23.88 8.49 -4.89
CA LEU A 155 23.48 9.79 -4.37
C LEU A 155 22.22 10.34 -5.09
N GLU A 156 22.13 10.17 -6.40
CA GLU A 156 20.95 10.57 -7.18
C GLU A 156 19.71 9.74 -6.80
N ARG A 157 19.89 8.44 -6.55
CA ARG A 157 18.82 7.57 -6.03
C ARG A 157 18.33 8.06 -4.69
N TYR A 158 19.24 8.24 -3.73
CA TYR A 158 18.89 8.70 -2.39
C TYR A 158 18.07 9.99 -2.44
N HIS A 159 18.56 11.02 -3.14
CA HIS A 159 17.85 12.30 -3.24
C HIS A 159 16.48 12.16 -3.91
N SER A 160 16.37 11.33 -4.94
CA SER A 160 15.10 11.11 -5.65
C SER A 160 14.09 10.34 -4.81
N LEU A 161 14.51 9.27 -4.13
CA LEU A 161 13.65 8.50 -3.23
C LEU A 161 13.18 9.32 -2.04
N HIS A 162 14.07 10.12 -1.46
CA HIS A 162 13.71 11.06 -0.40
C HIS A 162 12.72 12.13 -0.91
N ALA A 163 12.89 12.64 -2.14
CA ALA A 163 11.96 13.59 -2.74
C ALA A 163 10.57 12.99 -3.01
N LEU A 164 10.50 11.67 -3.23
CA LEU A 164 9.26 10.91 -3.35
C LEU A 164 8.60 10.60 -1.99
N GLY A 165 9.19 11.05 -0.88
CA GLY A 165 8.67 10.86 0.47
C GLY A 165 9.02 9.51 1.09
N LEU A 166 9.93 8.73 0.48
CA LEU A 166 10.38 7.47 1.07
C LEU A 166 11.35 7.76 2.23
N PRO A 167 11.22 7.04 3.36
CA PRO A 167 12.02 7.29 4.56
C PRO A 167 13.43 6.66 4.48
N VAL A 168 14.12 6.77 3.34
CA VAL A 168 15.47 6.22 3.14
C VAL A 168 16.54 6.98 3.94
N ASP A 169 17.55 6.29 4.45
CA ASP A 169 18.61 6.86 5.29
C ASP A 169 19.99 6.70 4.63
N PRO A 170 20.70 7.81 4.31
CA PRO A 170 22.03 7.71 3.72
C PRO A 170 23.08 7.25 4.74
N ALA A 171 22.80 7.33 6.04
CA ALA A 171 23.69 6.82 7.10
C ALA A 171 23.63 5.29 7.23
N ALA A 172 22.60 4.64 6.66
CA ALA A 172 22.55 3.18 6.54
C ALA A 172 23.61 2.63 5.56
N ALA A 173 24.29 3.51 4.81
CA ALA A 173 25.41 3.17 3.92
C ALA A 173 26.71 2.83 4.65
N GLU A 174 26.82 3.12 5.95
CA GLU A 174 28.03 2.74 6.67
C GLU A 174 28.12 1.21 6.69
N PRO A 175 29.17 0.61 6.12
CA PRO A 175 29.45 -0.78 6.42
C PRO A 175 29.57 -0.85 7.93
N ALA A 176 29.04 -1.91 8.53
CA ALA A 176 29.42 -2.30 9.87
C ALA A 176 30.93 -2.59 9.88
N ASP A 177 31.76 -1.55 9.93
CA ASP A 177 33.17 -1.63 10.18
C ASP A 177 33.32 -2.12 11.62
N GLY A 178 33.54 -3.42 11.77
CA GLY A 178 33.95 -4.02 13.03
C GLY A 178 33.04 -5.08 13.63
N HIS A 179 32.46 -5.98 12.83
CA HIS A 179 32.63 -7.38 13.20
C HIS A 179 33.55 -8.00 12.18
N ALA A 180 34.83 -8.08 12.56
CA ALA A 180 35.70 -9.11 12.01
C ALA A 180 34.87 -10.38 11.95
N ALA A 181 34.78 -10.98 10.76
CA ALA A 181 34.51 -12.39 10.69
C ALA A 181 35.46 -13.01 11.72
N ALA A 182 34.93 -13.44 12.87
CA ALA A 182 35.60 -14.43 13.64
C ALA A 182 35.74 -15.57 12.64
N GLU A 183 36.95 -15.74 12.11
CA GLU A 183 37.33 -16.99 11.48
C GLU A 183 36.73 -18.08 12.37
N PRO A 184 35.92 -19.00 11.82
CA PRO A 184 35.55 -20.15 12.61
C PRO A 184 36.86 -20.77 13.04
N THR A 185 37.15 -20.65 14.35
CA THR A 185 38.24 -21.36 15.01
C THR A 185 38.26 -22.75 14.42
N SER A 186 39.41 -23.09 13.83
CA SER A 186 39.73 -24.41 13.33
C SER A 186 38.93 -25.46 14.09
N PHE A 187 38.07 -26.19 13.37
CA PHE A 187 37.62 -27.47 13.86
C PHE A 187 38.90 -28.26 14.14
N ASP A 188 39.24 -28.39 15.42
CA ASP A 188 40.26 -29.33 15.86
C ASP A 188 39.72 -30.68 15.42
N GLU A 189 40.36 -31.24 14.40
CA GLU A 189 39.99 -32.49 13.78
C GLU A 189 40.22 -33.58 14.81
N MET A 190 39.22 -33.81 15.66
CA MET A 190 39.23 -34.89 16.65
C MET A 190 39.36 -36.19 15.86
N THR A 191 40.55 -36.77 15.92
CA THR A 191 40.85 -37.97 15.15
C THR A 191 39.97 -39.12 15.66
N VAL A 192 39.63 -40.05 14.76
CA VAL A 192 38.77 -41.21 15.08
C VAL A 192 39.26 -41.98 16.32
N ASP A 193 40.59 -41.99 16.55
CA ASP A 193 41.20 -42.62 17.73
C ASP A 193 40.81 -41.96 19.08
N GLU A 194 40.55 -40.66 19.12
CA GLU A 194 40.15 -39.94 20.35
C GLU A 194 38.68 -40.19 20.71
N VAL A 195 37.82 -40.37 19.70
CA VAL A 195 36.41 -40.75 19.90
C VAL A 195 36.31 -42.20 20.41
N GLU A 196 37.15 -43.11 19.89
CA GLU A 196 37.17 -44.50 20.36
C GLU A 196 37.66 -44.64 21.82
N GLN A 197 38.66 -43.85 22.24
CA GLN A 197 39.10 -43.85 23.65
C GLN A 197 38.05 -43.28 24.60
N MET A 198 37.29 -42.26 24.17
CA MET A 198 36.20 -41.70 24.99
C MET A 198 35.05 -42.70 25.20
N ILE A 199 34.73 -43.51 24.20
CA ILE A 199 33.67 -44.53 24.31
C ILE A 199 34.13 -45.69 25.20
N LEU A 200 35.39 -46.11 25.12
CA LEU A 200 35.94 -47.18 25.95
C LEU A 200 36.01 -46.81 27.44
N LEU A 201 36.23 -45.54 27.79
CA LEU A 201 36.26 -45.09 29.19
C LEU A 201 34.86 -44.98 29.83
N ALA A 202 33.81 -44.84 29.03
CA ALA A 202 32.43 -44.72 29.51
C ALA A 202 31.74 -46.08 29.75
N CYS A 203 32.35 -47.18 29.30
CA CYS A 203 31.81 -48.54 29.42
C CYS A 203 32.60 -49.47 30.36
N ALA A 204 33.59 -48.94 31.12
CA ALA A 204 34.29 -49.64 32.19
C ALA A 204 33.77 -49.21 33.56
#